data_AF-A0A7W5FHV9-F1
#
_entry.id   AF-A0A7W5FHV9-F1
#
_cell.length_a   1.000
_cell.length_b   1.000
_cell.length_c   1.000
_cell.angle_alpha   90.00
_cell.angle_beta   90.00
_cell.angle_gamma   90.00
#
_symmetry.space_group_name_H-M   'P 1'
#
loop_
_entity.id
_entity.type
_entity.pdbx_description
1 polymer ?
#
loop_
_entity_poly.entity_id
_entity_poly.type
_entity_poly.pdbx_seq_one_letter_code
_entity_poly.pdbx_strand_id
1 'polypeptide(L)'
;MTTTRQRGSVPLMQRIRSARLPSPEERLAIRKRARVSREDIARELRAQGIAVTEGAVKWWEKPKAEGGVDPRPDKAILYRRLLEQLQAETAKTRTAQPSA
;
A
#
# COMPACT_ATOMS: atom_id res chain seq x y z
N MET A 1 -13.89 -24.99 -30.77
CA MET A 1 -12.82 -24.14 -30.21
C MET A 1 -13.25 -22.69 -30.26
N THR A 2 -13.71 -22.11 -29.15
CA THR A 2 -13.91 -20.65 -29.02
C THR A 2 -13.81 -20.28 -27.54
N THR A 3 -12.59 -19.91 -27.11
CA THR A 3 -12.35 -19.37 -25.76
C THR A 3 -12.66 -17.87 -25.80
N THR A 4 -13.89 -17.50 -25.46
CA THR A 4 -14.26 -16.10 -25.24
C THR A 4 -13.54 -15.60 -23.98
N ARG A 5 -12.47 -14.82 -24.17
CA ARG A 5 -11.73 -14.14 -23.10
C ARG A 5 -12.67 -13.11 -22.45
N GLN A 6 -13.38 -13.50 -21.38
CA GLN A 6 -14.07 -12.55 -20.51
C GLN A 6 -13.03 -11.62 -19.87
N ARG A 7 -12.84 -10.44 -20.47
CA ARG A 7 -12.30 -9.29 -19.76
C ARG A 7 -13.39 -8.79 -18.81
N GLY A 8 -13.49 -9.43 -17.65
CA GLY A 8 -14.39 -9.00 -16.59
C GLY A 8 -14.03 -7.59 -16.15
N SER A 9 -14.86 -6.61 -16.51
CA SER A 9 -14.79 -5.27 -15.95
C SER A 9 -14.99 -5.38 -14.45
N VAL A 10 -13.93 -5.14 -13.68
CA VAL A 10 -13.97 -5.14 -12.21
C VAL A 10 -15.06 -4.16 -11.77
N PRO A 11 -16.12 -4.59 -11.05
CA PRO A 11 -17.24 -3.73 -10.67
C PRO A 11 -16.77 -2.46 -9.96
N LEU A 12 -17.45 -1.33 -10.22
CA LEU A 12 -17.08 -0.01 -9.67
C LEU A 12 -16.90 -0.05 -8.13
N MET A 13 -17.75 -0.79 -7.42
CA MET A 13 -17.61 -0.95 -5.97
C MET A 13 -16.36 -1.72 -5.54
N GLN A 14 -15.90 -2.67 -6.36
CA GLN A 14 -14.63 -3.37 -6.13
C GLN A 14 -13.45 -2.44 -6.42
N ARG A 15 -13.55 -1.55 -7.43
CA ARG A 15 -12.55 -0.49 -7.67
C ARG A 15 -12.51 0.53 -6.52
N ILE A 16 -13.67 0.89 -5.96
CA ILE A 16 -13.80 1.78 -4.80
C ILE A 16 -13.22 1.11 -3.54
N ARG A 17 -13.49 -0.18 -3.30
CA ARG A 17 -12.85 -0.95 -2.22
C ARG A 17 -11.34 -1.07 -2.42
N SER A 18 -10.90 -1.32 -3.66
CA SER A 18 -9.47 -1.34 -4.03
C SER A 18 -8.80 0.03 -3.99
N ALA A 19 -9.57 1.12 -3.89
CA ALA A 19 -9.06 2.47 -3.68
C ALA A 19 -9.09 2.89 -2.20
N ARG A 20 -9.76 2.11 -1.32
CA ARG A 20 -9.70 2.36 0.12
C ARG A 20 -8.34 1.91 0.64
N LEU A 21 -7.52 2.91 0.94
CA LEU A 21 -6.33 2.73 1.75
C LEU A 21 -6.72 2.21 3.14
N PRO A 22 -5.85 1.39 3.78
CA PRO A 22 -5.97 1.10 5.20
C PRO A 22 -6.02 2.38 6.04
N SER A 23 -6.44 2.31 7.29
CA SER A 23 -6.36 3.45 8.20
C SER A 23 -4.89 3.91 8.39
N PRO A 24 -4.64 5.19 8.75
CA PRO A 24 -3.27 5.68 8.97
C PRO A 24 -2.45 4.84 9.95
N GLU A 25 -3.08 4.34 11.00
CA GLU A 25 -2.46 3.47 12.00
C GLU A 25 -2.08 2.09 11.42
N GLU A 26 -2.95 1.52 10.59
CA GLU A 26 -2.63 0.27 9.87
C GLU A 26 -1.48 0.48 8.90
N ARG A 27 -1.43 1.60 8.17
CA ARG A 27 -0.30 1.93 7.27
C ARG A 27 1.02 1.95 8.05
N LEU A 28 1.03 2.64 9.19
CA LEU A 28 2.18 2.71 10.09
C LEU A 28 2.58 1.31 10.59
N ALA A 29 1.60 0.51 11.02
CA ALA A 29 1.84 -0.84 11.55
C ALA A 29 2.41 -1.77 10.47
N ILE A 30 1.89 -1.74 9.25
CA ILE A 30 2.39 -2.51 8.11
C ILE A 30 3.86 -2.19 7.87
N ARG A 31 4.18 -0.90 7.71
CA ARG A 31 5.55 -0.46 7.45
C ARG A 31 6.50 -0.86 8.58
N LYS A 32 6.10 -0.66 9.84
CA LYS A 32 6.90 -1.06 11.02
C LYS A 32 7.15 -2.57 11.07
N ARG A 33 6.14 -3.39 10.79
CA ARG A 33 6.28 -4.86 10.74
C ARG A 33 7.22 -5.32 9.64
N ALA A 34 7.15 -4.68 8.48
CA ALA A 34 8.07 -4.94 7.36
C ALA A 34 9.48 -4.36 7.59
N ARG A 35 9.72 -3.63 8.68
CA ARG A 35 11.00 -2.95 9.02
C ARG A 35 11.51 -2.01 7.91
N VAL A 36 10.58 -1.38 7.18
CA VAL A 36 10.89 -0.46 6.08
C VAL A 36 10.87 0.99 6.58
N SER A 37 11.81 1.82 6.15
CA SER A 37 11.79 3.25 6.49
C SER A 37 10.78 4.02 5.63
N ARG A 38 10.35 5.19 6.06
CA ARG A 38 9.47 6.05 5.23
C ARG A 38 10.17 6.55 3.96
N GLU A 39 11.48 6.73 4.01
CA GLU A 39 12.28 7.10 2.84
C GLU A 39 12.35 5.96 1.83
N ASP A 40 12.44 4.70 2.27
CA ASP A 40 12.37 3.54 1.38
C ASP A 40 11.01 3.47 0.65
N ILE A 41 9.91 3.70 1.38
CA ILE A 41 8.58 3.81 0.77
C ILE A 41 8.55 4.93 -0.27
N ALA A 42 9.06 6.11 0.08
CA ALA A 42 9.08 7.26 -0.83
C ALA A 42 9.97 7.00 -2.05
N ARG A 43 11.09 6.29 -1.89
CA ARG A 43 11.99 5.88 -2.98
C ARG A 43 11.31 4.90 -3.92
N GLU A 44 10.61 3.91 -3.38
CA GLU A 44 9.88 2.91 -4.17
C GLU A 44 8.75 3.55 -4.98
N LEU A 45 7.99 4.46 -4.37
CA LEU A 45 6.94 5.21 -5.06
C LEU A 45 7.50 6.15 -6.13
N ARG A 46 8.68 6.74 -5.91
CA ARG A 46 9.39 7.52 -6.93
C ARG A 46 9.85 6.67 -8.10
N ALA A 47 10.35 5.46 -7.86
CA ALA A 47 10.70 4.51 -8.92
C ALA A 47 9.50 4.14 -9.79
N GLN A 48 8.28 4.18 -9.23
CA GLN A 48 7.01 3.99 -9.95
C GLN A 48 6.45 5.27 -10.60
N GLY A 49 7.23 6.36 -10.62
CA GLY A 49 6.87 7.61 -11.29
C GLY A 49 6.09 8.61 -10.44
N ILE A 50 5.93 8.39 -9.13
CA ILE A 50 5.26 9.35 -8.24
C ILE A 50 6.28 10.27 -7.56
N ALA A 51 6.13 11.58 -7.78
CA ALA A 51 6.82 12.57 -6.95
C ALA A 51 6.26 12.58 -5.51
N VAL A 52 6.99 11.95 -4.60
CA VAL A 52 6.69 11.86 -3.15
C VAL A 52 7.99 11.90 -2.33
N THR A 53 7.91 12.48 -1.13
CA THR A 53 9.01 12.57 -0.17
C THR A 53 8.70 11.77 1.09
N GLU A 54 9.71 11.47 1.90
CA GLU A 54 9.54 10.87 3.25
C GLU A 54 8.50 11.61 4.09
N GLY A 55 8.55 12.95 4.09
CA GLY A 55 7.60 13.79 4.82
C GLY A 55 6.16 13.60 4.35
N ALA A 56 5.93 13.42 3.05
CA ALA A 56 4.58 13.11 2.55
C ALA A 56 4.08 11.76 3.07
N VAL A 57 4.93 10.73 3.07
CA VAL A 57 4.60 9.41 3.64
C VAL A 57 4.29 9.53 5.13
N LYS A 58 5.06 10.33 5.88
CA LYS A 58 4.79 10.62 7.30
C LYS A 58 3.39 11.22 7.51
N TRP A 59 2.96 12.15 6.65
CA TRP A 59 1.60 12.73 6.73
C TRP A 59 0.50 11.74 6.37
N TRP A 60 0.78 10.77 5.49
CA TRP A 60 -0.18 9.71 5.13
C TRP A 60 -0.36 8.66 6.24
N GLU A 61 0.63 8.49 7.11
CA GLU A 61 0.59 7.59 8.26
C GLU A 61 0.01 8.27 9.53
N LYS A 62 -0.23 9.58 9.50
CA LYS A 62 -0.78 10.31 10.64
C LYS A 62 -2.30 10.21 10.70
N PRO A 63 -2.90 10.11 11.90
CA PRO A 63 -4.34 10.26 12.09
C PRO A 63 -4.83 11.62 11.59
N LYS A 64 -6.07 11.68 11.06
CA LYS A 64 -6.68 12.94 10.62
C LYS A 64 -6.75 14.00 11.74
N ALA A 65 -7.00 13.56 12.97
CA ALA A 65 -7.05 14.42 14.15
C ALA A 65 -5.70 15.11 14.45
N GLU A 66 -4.57 14.55 14.00
CA GLU A 66 -3.22 15.10 14.18
C GLU A 66 -2.70 15.86 12.94
N GLY A 67 -3.61 16.21 12.02
CA GLY A 67 -3.27 16.85 10.75
C GLY A 67 -2.80 15.89 9.66
N GLY A 68 -3.10 14.59 9.78
CA GLY A 68 -2.84 13.61 8.74
C GLY A 68 -3.58 13.93 7.44
N VAL A 69 -2.90 13.70 6.31
CA VAL A 69 -3.44 14.00 4.97
C VAL A 69 -3.44 12.71 4.17
N ASP A 70 -4.51 12.44 3.42
CA ASP A 70 -4.49 11.26 2.55
C ASP A 70 -3.77 11.60 1.24
N PRO A 71 -3.06 10.62 0.65
CA PRO A 71 -2.54 10.77 -0.70
C PRO A 71 -3.66 11.10 -1.70
N ARG A 72 -3.31 11.84 -2.76
CA ARG A 72 -4.18 11.99 -3.93
C ARG A 72 -4.47 10.61 -4.56
N PRO A 73 -5.60 10.46 -5.29
CA PRO A 73 -6.03 9.15 -5.78
C PRO A 73 -4.99 8.38 -6.61
N ASP A 74 -4.22 9.07 -7.44
CA ASP A 74 -3.12 8.53 -8.23
C ASP A 74 -2.02 7.89 -7.34
N LYS A 75 -1.66 8.59 -6.25
CA LYS A 75 -0.67 8.14 -5.28
C LYS A 75 -1.21 7.05 -4.37
N ALA A 76 -2.49 7.13 -4.01
CA ALA A 76 -3.18 6.21 -3.13
C ALA A 76 -3.16 4.76 -3.67
N ILE A 77 -3.35 4.59 -4.98
CA ILE A 77 -3.38 3.28 -5.63
C ILE A 77 -2.02 2.59 -5.52
N LEU A 78 -0.94 3.29 -5.89
CA LEU A 78 0.41 2.71 -5.86
C LEU A 78 0.89 2.51 -4.43
N TYR A 79 0.59 3.44 -3.52
CA TYR A 79 0.92 3.28 -2.11
C TYR A 79 0.20 2.09 -1.47
N ARG A 80 -1.09 1.87 -1.79
CA ARG A 80 -1.83 0.70 -1.33
C ARG A 80 -1.22 -0.60 -1.83
N ARG A 81 -0.87 -0.69 -3.12
CA ARG A 81 -0.20 -1.89 -3.68
C ARG A 81 1.12 -2.19 -2.97
N LEU A 82 1.91 -1.16 -2.70
CA LEU A 82 3.17 -1.31 -1.96
C LEU A 82 2.91 -1.84 -0.54
N LEU A 83 1.92 -1.31 0.17
CA LEU A 83 1.54 -1.82 1.50
C LEU A 83 1.06 -3.28 1.45
N GLU A 84 0.27 -3.67 0.45
CA GLU A 84 -0.18 -5.04 0.23
C GLU A 84 1.02 -5.99 -0.02
N GLN A 85 1.99 -5.57 -0.84
CA GLN A 85 3.23 -6.32 -1.09
C GLN A 85 4.05 -6.50 0.19
N LEU A 86 4.24 -5.43 0.97
CA LEU A 86 4.96 -5.49 2.24
C LEU A 86 4.28 -6.44 3.23
N GLN A 87 2.95 -6.42 3.32
CA GLN A 87 2.21 -7.38 4.15
C GLN A 87 2.42 -8.82 3.68
N ALA A 88 2.34 -9.08 2.36
CA ALA A 88 2.51 -10.40 1.81
C ALA A 88 3.93 -10.95 2.07
N GLU A 89 4.96 -10.14 1.84
CA GLU A 89 6.36 -10.54 2.09
C GLU A 89 6.63 -10.76 3.59
N THR A 90 6.07 -9.91 4.45
CA THR A 90 6.15 -10.10 5.92
C THR A 90 5.43 -11.38 6.37
N ALA A 91 4.31 -11.73 5.75
CA ALA A 91 3.58 -12.96 6.06
C ALA A 91 4.31 -14.22 5.58
N LYS A 92 4.95 -14.16 4.40
CA LYS A 92 5.79 -15.25 3.86
C LYS A 92 7.01 -15.52 4.75
N THR A 93 7.73 -14.47 5.15
CA THR A 93 8.90 -14.62 6.04
C THR A 93 8.51 -15.21 7.40
N ARG A 94 7.33 -14.86 7.93
CA ARG A 94 6.81 -15.46 9.17
C ARG A 94 6.40 -16.93 9.04
N THR A 95 5.90 -17.34 7.87
CA THR A 95 5.46 -18.73 7.62
C THR A 95 6.61 -19.65 7.19
N ALA A 96 7.68 -19.08 6.65
CA ALA A 96 8.90 -19.79 6.27
C ALA A 96 9.86 -20.07 7.44
N GLN A 97 9.51 -19.70 8.68
CA GLN A 97 10.32 -19.98 9.87
C GLN A 97 9.71 -21.18 10.62
N PRO A 98 10.09 -22.44 10.32
CA PRO A 98 9.74 -23.57 11.17
C PRO A 98 10.48 -23.41 12.51
N SER A 99 9.74 -23.58 13.60
CA SER A 99 10.30 -23.72 14.95
C SER A 99 11.38 -24.79 14.93
N ALA A 100 12.61 -24.40 15.28
CA ALA A 100 13.68 -25.31 15.69
C ALA A 100 13.51 -25.64 17.16
#